data_AF-A0A7S4EYY7-F1
#
_entry.id   AF-A0A7S4EYY7-F1
#
_cell.length_a   1.000
_cell.length_b   1.000
_cell.length_c   1.000
_cell.angle_alpha   90.00
_cell.angle_beta   90.00
_cell.angle_gamma   90.00
#
_symmetry.space_group_name_H-M   'P 1'
#
loop_
_entity.id
_entity.type
_entity.pdbx_description
1 polymer ?
#
loop_
_entity_poly.entity_id
_entity_poly.type
_entity_poly.pdbx_seq_one_letter_code
_entity_poly.pdbx_strand_id
1 'polypeptide(L)'
;RTLWEVYYPPFEAAVDAGVAAAMCSYNKIDGEYACGHSRTLQRDLKGAMAHVGWVMSDWWAVHDVGFAGEGCDQEMPGSGWPPEPKGFFANDTQLKMAGNVSEMAARVLAGMLVSGVTEESSVCRVGCDCDHFLYEAVATSAQNRALARDVAASSAVLLKNEGPTLPIKASTRVALVGSACSTPHHVRTTDDWKAGDYYVMGGSGRVLSSRALSIREAL
;
A
#
# COMPACT_ATOMS: atom_id res chain seq x y z
N ARG A 1 -11.58 -16.91 17.22
CA ARG A 1 -10.26 -17.24 17.78
C ARG A 1 -9.14 -16.89 16.81
N THR A 2 -8.98 -17.61 15.69
CA THR A 2 -7.88 -17.36 14.73
C THR A 2 -7.80 -15.93 14.20
N LEU A 3 -8.94 -15.30 13.89
CA LEU A 3 -8.95 -13.87 13.51
C LEU A 3 -8.24 -13.00 14.55
N TRP A 4 -8.66 -13.09 15.81
CA TRP A 4 -8.11 -12.31 16.93
C TRP A 4 -6.67 -12.68 17.32
N GLU A 5 -6.27 -13.94 17.21
CA GLU A 5 -4.93 -14.38 17.66
C GLU A 5 -3.86 -14.30 16.57
N VAL A 6 -4.24 -14.26 15.28
CA VAL A 6 -3.29 -14.36 14.15
C VAL A 6 -3.44 -13.20 13.19
N TYR A 7 -4.66 -12.89 12.74
CA TYR A 7 -4.86 -11.97 11.61
C TYR A 7 -5.06 -10.52 12.04
N TYR A 8 -5.77 -10.27 13.14
CA TYR A 8 -6.10 -8.95 13.65
C TYR A 8 -5.00 -8.22 14.43
N PRO A 9 -4.04 -8.87 15.11
CA PRO A 9 -3.00 -8.15 15.84
C PRO A 9 -2.27 -7.04 15.06
N PRO A 10 -1.87 -7.21 13.78
CA PRO A 10 -1.28 -6.11 13.02
C PRO A 10 -2.27 -4.99 12.67
N PHE A 11 -3.57 -5.28 12.54
CA PHE A 11 -4.59 -4.25 12.30
C PHE A 11 -4.87 -3.46 13.59
N GLU A 12 -4.98 -4.14 14.73
CA GLU A 12 -5.08 -3.49 16.05
C GLU A 12 -3.91 -2.53 16.28
N ALA A 13 -2.68 -2.99 16.04
CA ALA A 13 -1.50 -2.15 16.16
C ALA A 13 -1.52 -0.93 15.22
N ALA A 14 -2.04 -1.09 13.99
CA ALA A 14 -2.19 0.02 13.06
C ALA A 14 -3.26 1.02 13.51
N VAL A 15 -4.38 0.55 14.07
CA VAL A 15 -5.43 1.40 14.64
C VAL A 15 -4.91 2.17 15.85
N ASP A 16 -4.20 1.50 16.76
CA ASP A 16 -3.55 2.14 17.92
C ASP A 16 -2.52 3.19 17.51
N ALA A 17 -1.81 2.96 16.39
CA ALA A 17 -0.88 3.93 15.80
C ALA A 17 -1.58 5.10 15.07
N GLY A 18 -2.91 5.10 15.00
CA GLY A 18 -3.70 6.17 14.39
C GLY A 18 -3.80 6.09 12.86
N VAL A 19 -3.80 4.88 12.29
CA VAL A 19 -3.99 4.71 10.83
C VAL A 19 -5.28 5.39 10.37
N ALA A 20 -5.18 6.20 9.31
CA ALA A 20 -6.31 6.99 8.82
C ALA A 20 -7.31 6.16 8.00
N ALA A 21 -6.85 5.10 7.35
CA ALA A 21 -7.67 4.25 6.49
C ALA A 21 -7.26 2.78 6.54
N ALA A 22 -8.23 1.90 6.33
CA ALA A 22 -8.03 0.49 6.04
C ALA A 22 -8.52 0.17 4.62
N MET A 23 -7.96 -0.88 4.01
CA MET A 23 -8.43 -1.41 2.74
C MET A 23 -9.01 -2.80 2.94
N CYS A 24 -10.27 -3.01 2.52
CA CYS A 24 -10.87 -4.36 2.53
C CYS A 24 -10.41 -5.15 1.31
N SER A 25 -10.15 -6.45 1.51
CA SER A 25 -9.51 -7.31 0.50
C SER A 25 -10.51 -7.91 -0.50
N TYR A 26 -9.97 -8.51 -1.57
CA TYR A 26 -10.76 -9.20 -2.59
C TYR A 26 -11.48 -10.47 -2.12
N ASN A 27 -10.84 -11.22 -1.21
CA ASN A 27 -11.28 -12.56 -0.89
C ASN A 27 -12.61 -12.56 -0.14
N LYS A 28 -13.25 -13.73 -0.11
CA LYS A 28 -14.36 -13.98 0.79
C LYS A 28 -13.86 -14.42 2.17
N ILE A 29 -14.60 -14.07 3.21
CA ILE A 29 -14.45 -14.54 4.59
C ILE A 29 -15.76 -15.22 4.94
N ASP A 30 -15.70 -16.50 5.34
CA ASP A 30 -16.88 -17.31 5.66
C ASP A 30 -18.00 -17.30 4.57
N GLY A 31 -17.63 -17.06 3.31
CA GLY A 31 -18.54 -17.06 2.15
C GLY A 31 -19.03 -15.69 1.68
N GLU A 32 -18.78 -14.63 2.44
CA GLU A 32 -19.14 -13.24 2.12
C GLU A 32 -17.90 -12.44 1.68
N TYR A 33 -18.04 -11.50 0.74
CA TYR A 33 -16.93 -10.67 0.28
C TYR A 33 -16.39 -9.79 1.41
N ALA A 34 -15.07 -9.68 1.57
CA ALA A 34 -14.50 -8.97 2.72
C ALA A 34 -14.91 -7.48 2.78
N CYS A 35 -15.17 -6.84 1.64
CA CYS A 35 -15.68 -5.47 1.59
C CYS A 35 -17.16 -5.31 1.98
N GLY A 36 -17.95 -6.40 1.98
CA GLY A 36 -19.32 -6.45 2.49
C GLY A 36 -19.45 -7.22 3.81
N HIS A 37 -18.33 -7.61 4.43
CA HIS A 37 -18.38 -8.49 5.58
C HIS A 37 -18.56 -7.68 6.88
N SER A 38 -19.82 -7.34 7.20
CA SER A 38 -20.19 -6.47 8.33
C SER A 38 -19.56 -6.89 9.67
N ARG A 39 -19.39 -8.20 9.90
CA ARG A 39 -18.73 -8.70 11.10
C ARG A 39 -17.26 -8.26 11.19
N THR A 40 -16.50 -8.25 10.10
CA THR A 40 -15.07 -7.88 10.14
C THR A 40 -14.90 -6.36 10.10
N LEU A 41 -15.75 -5.66 9.34
CA LEU A 41 -15.63 -4.21 9.17
C LEU A 41 -16.33 -3.42 10.28
N GLN A 42 -17.62 -3.65 10.52
CA GLN A 42 -18.39 -2.88 11.51
C GLN A 42 -18.14 -3.38 12.92
N ARG A 43 -18.31 -4.69 13.18
CA ARG A 43 -18.21 -5.22 14.54
C ARG A 43 -16.76 -5.26 15.02
N ASP A 44 -15.87 -5.85 14.24
CA ASP A 44 -14.50 -6.10 14.69
C ASP A 44 -13.62 -4.83 14.50
N LEU A 45 -13.45 -4.31 13.29
CA LEU A 45 -12.56 -3.17 13.03
C LEU A 45 -13.10 -1.83 13.59
N LYS A 46 -14.29 -1.39 13.18
CA LYS A 46 -14.86 -0.09 13.62
C LYS A 46 -15.37 -0.14 15.07
N GLY A 47 -15.92 -1.27 15.50
CA GLY A 47 -16.48 -1.46 16.83
C GLY A 47 -15.43 -1.82 17.87
N ALA A 48 -14.90 -3.04 17.80
CA ALA A 48 -14.03 -3.58 18.85
C ALA A 48 -12.61 -3.00 18.83
N MET A 49 -12.01 -2.76 17.66
CA MET A 49 -10.71 -2.06 17.55
C MET A 49 -10.87 -0.53 17.58
N ALA A 50 -12.10 -0.01 17.57
CA ALA A 50 -12.42 1.40 17.58
C ALA A 50 -11.78 2.22 16.44
N HIS A 51 -11.63 1.64 15.24
CA HIS A 51 -11.12 2.37 14.09
C HIS A 51 -12.04 3.53 13.70
N VAL A 52 -11.56 4.76 13.87
CA VAL A 52 -12.29 6.01 13.56
C VAL A 52 -12.10 6.48 12.11
N GLY A 53 -11.14 5.89 11.39
CA GLY A 53 -10.88 6.17 9.99
C GLY A 53 -11.95 5.61 9.05
N TRP A 54 -11.61 5.56 7.77
CA TRP A 54 -12.49 5.02 6.73
C TRP A 54 -11.96 3.70 6.15
N VAL A 55 -12.86 2.88 5.63
CA VAL A 55 -12.54 1.66 4.89
C VAL A 55 -12.73 1.93 3.40
N MET A 56 -11.67 1.80 2.62
CA MET A 56 -11.76 1.78 1.16
C MET A 56 -11.78 0.35 0.63
N SER A 57 -12.38 0.13 -0.53
CA SER A 57 -12.25 -1.15 -1.23
C SER A 57 -10.89 -1.27 -1.89
N ASP A 58 -10.38 -2.50 -1.98
CA ASP A 58 -9.47 -2.83 -3.09
C ASP A 58 -10.21 -2.62 -4.42
N TRP A 59 -9.47 -2.49 -5.52
CA TRP A 59 -9.98 -2.02 -6.80
C TRP A 59 -10.98 -3.03 -7.36
N TRP A 60 -12.25 -2.64 -7.48
CA TRP A 60 -13.35 -3.53 -7.91
C TRP A 60 -13.78 -4.61 -6.89
N ALA A 61 -13.42 -4.45 -5.61
CA ALA A 61 -13.84 -5.39 -4.56
C ALA A 61 -15.25 -5.11 -3.99
N VAL A 62 -15.93 -4.06 -4.46
CA VAL A 62 -17.35 -3.83 -4.16
C VAL A 62 -18.20 -4.61 -5.16
N HIS A 63 -19.20 -5.34 -4.65
CA HIS A 63 -20.08 -6.18 -5.46
C HIS A 63 -21.57 -5.91 -5.23
N ASP A 64 -21.89 -5.01 -4.29
CA ASP A 64 -23.26 -4.58 -3.98
C ASP A 64 -23.24 -3.20 -3.31
N VAL A 65 -24.27 -2.39 -3.52
CA VAL A 65 -24.41 -1.06 -2.87
C VAL A 65 -24.60 -1.18 -1.36
N GLY A 66 -25.13 -2.30 -0.88
CA GLY A 66 -25.30 -2.67 0.53
C GLY A 66 -23.99 -2.67 1.33
N PHE A 67 -22.85 -2.81 0.66
CA PHE A 67 -21.53 -2.80 1.32
C PHE A 67 -21.28 -1.47 2.05
N ALA A 68 -21.95 -0.39 1.63
CA ALA A 68 -21.95 0.90 2.33
C ALA A 68 -22.50 0.80 3.77
N GLY A 69 -23.57 0.03 3.97
CA GLY A 69 -24.12 -0.25 5.30
C GLY A 69 -23.28 -1.27 6.09
N GLU A 70 -22.56 -2.14 5.39
CA GLU A 70 -21.74 -3.20 5.97
C GLU A 70 -20.32 -2.73 6.35
N GLY A 71 -20.01 -1.45 6.13
CA GLY A 71 -18.83 -0.81 6.69
C GLY A 71 -17.77 -0.38 5.68
N CYS A 72 -17.98 -0.57 4.38
CA CYS A 72 -17.16 0.03 3.33
C CYS A 72 -17.55 1.49 3.12
N ASP A 73 -16.62 2.42 3.29
CA ASP A 73 -16.88 3.88 3.20
C ASP A 73 -16.57 4.45 1.81
N GLN A 74 -15.68 3.80 1.05
CA GLN A 74 -15.22 4.29 -0.24
C GLN A 74 -15.04 3.14 -1.24
N GLU A 75 -15.75 3.21 -2.36
CA GLU A 75 -15.53 2.33 -3.51
C GLU A 75 -14.37 2.84 -4.37
N MET A 76 -13.41 1.96 -4.63
CA MET A 76 -12.32 2.17 -5.59
C MET A 76 -12.41 1.13 -6.72
N PRO A 77 -12.05 1.49 -7.98
CA PRO A 77 -11.67 2.82 -8.43
C PRO A 77 -12.85 3.78 -8.66
N GLY A 78 -14.08 3.35 -8.35
CA GLY A 78 -15.31 4.09 -8.64
C GLY A 78 -15.71 3.96 -10.11
N SER A 79 -16.26 5.02 -10.69
CA SER A 79 -16.75 5.04 -12.08
C SER A 79 -15.71 5.65 -13.03
N GLY A 80 -15.60 5.08 -14.23
CA GLY A 80 -14.85 5.72 -15.33
C GLY A 80 -13.43 5.21 -15.55
N TRP A 81 -13.01 4.14 -14.85
CA TRP A 81 -11.80 3.40 -15.20
C TRP A 81 -12.16 2.24 -16.16
N PRO A 82 -11.79 2.30 -17.46
CA PRO A 82 -12.09 1.23 -18.41
C PRO A 82 -11.44 -0.10 -18.00
N PRO A 83 -12.04 -1.26 -18.33
CA PRO A 83 -13.21 -1.46 -19.20
C PRO A 83 -14.57 -1.48 -18.48
N GLU A 84 -14.61 -1.20 -17.18
CA GLU A 84 -15.79 -1.52 -16.36
C GLU A 84 -16.86 -0.41 -16.29
N PRO A 85 -18.14 -0.78 -16.06
CA PRO A 85 -19.27 0.14 -15.93
C PRO A 85 -19.17 1.04 -14.69
N LYS A 86 -20.19 1.89 -14.47
CA LYS A 86 -20.29 2.70 -13.25
C LYS A 86 -20.20 1.84 -11.99
N GLY A 87 -19.44 2.30 -11.00
CA GLY A 87 -19.33 1.65 -9.68
C GLY A 87 -20.66 1.56 -8.94
N PHE A 88 -20.74 0.66 -7.96
CA PHE A 88 -21.95 0.39 -7.16
C PHE A 88 -22.39 1.60 -6.33
N PHE A 89 -21.45 2.44 -5.90
CA PHE A 89 -21.72 3.64 -5.11
C PHE A 89 -22.03 4.86 -5.99
N ALA A 90 -22.07 4.72 -7.32
CA ALA A 90 -22.29 5.82 -8.25
C ALA A 90 -23.74 6.37 -8.28
N ASN A 91 -24.69 5.69 -7.63
CA ASN A 91 -26.08 6.14 -7.53
C ASN A 91 -26.38 6.67 -6.12
N ASP A 92 -26.36 7.98 -5.96
CA ASP A 92 -26.61 8.68 -4.69
C ASP A 92 -27.86 8.21 -3.96
N THR A 93 -28.96 7.96 -4.67
CA THR A 93 -30.23 7.57 -4.04
C THR A 93 -30.10 6.18 -3.43
N GLN A 94 -29.51 5.23 -4.16
CA GLN A 94 -29.29 3.86 -3.67
C GLN A 94 -28.27 3.85 -2.54
N LEU A 95 -27.19 4.62 -2.68
CA LEU A 95 -26.15 4.72 -1.66
C LEU A 95 -26.67 5.28 -0.34
N LYS A 96 -27.49 6.35 -0.39
CA LYS A 96 -28.13 6.95 0.79
C LYS A 96 -29.15 6.02 1.46
N MET A 97 -29.73 5.08 0.71
CA MET A 97 -30.59 4.04 1.30
C MET A 97 -29.78 2.91 1.94
N ALA A 98 -28.61 2.61 1.40
CA ALA A 98 -27.76 1.50 1.86
C ALA A 98 -26.88 1.86 3.07
N GLY A 99 -26.39 3.10 3.17
CA GLY A 99 -25.44 3.51 4.21
C GLY A 99 -25.52 4.98 4.61
N ASN A 100 -24.83 5.34 5.69
CA ASN A 100 -24.75 6.71 6.19
C ASN A 100 -23.66 7.51 5.46
N VAL A 101 -24.00 8.01 4.27
CA VAL A 101 -23.07 8.73 3.38
C VAL A 101 -22.39 9.92 4.08
N SER A 102 -23.09 10.63 4.96
CA SER A 102 -22.52 11.75 5.70
C SER A 102 -21.38 11.32 6.63
N GLU A 103 -21.53 10.17 7.30
CA GLU A 103 -20.49 9.61 8.16
C GLU A 103 -19.32 9.06 7.36
N MET A 104 -19.59 8.35 6.27
CA MET A 104 -18.56 7.84 5.35
C MET A 104 -17.69 8.99 4.84
N ALA A 105 -18.31 10.07 4.34
CA ALA A 105 -17.62 11.26 3.87
C ALA A 105 -16.87 11.99 5.00
N ALA A 106 -17.45 12.08 6.20
CA ALA A 106 -16.80 12.69 7.35
C ALA A 106 -15.51 11.96 7.76
N ARG A 107 -15.48 10.62 7.70
CA ARG A 107 -14.28 9.81 8.00
C ARG A 107 -13.15 10.09 7.01
N VAL A 108 -13.47 10.15 5.71
CA VAL A 108 -12.50 10.51 4.66
C VAL A 108 -11.95 11.93 4.89
N LEU A 109 -12.83 12.91 5.10
CA LEU A 109 -12.43 14.30 5.34
C LEU A 109 -11.60 14.45 6.63
N ALA A 110 -11.95 13.74 7.70
CA ALA A 110 -11.17 13.73 8.94
C ALA A 110 -9.75 13.20 8.69
N GLY A 111 -9.61 12.12 7.92
CA GLY A 111 -8.30 11.60 7.52
C GLY A 111 -7.48 12.60 6.72
N MET A 112 -8.09 13.31 5.77
CA MET A 112 -7.44 14.38 5.01
C MET A 112 -6.97 15.53 5.91
N LEU A 113 -7.80 15.95 6.88
CA LEU A 113 -7.49 17.01 7.82
C LEU A 113 -6.32 16.64 8.75
N VAL A 114 -6.37 15.45 9.37
CA VAL A 114 -5.32 14.97 10.28
C VAL A 114 -3.99 14.74 9.56
N SER A 115 -4.04 14.37 8.28
CA SER A 115 -2.84 14.17 7.46
C SER A 115 -2.26 15.47 6.90
N GLY A 116 -2.88 16.63 7.17
CA GLY A 116 -2.43 17.93 6.66
C GLY A 116 -2.63 18.13 5.15
N VAL A 117 -3.42 17.28 4.48
CA VAL A 117 -3.65 17.35 3.02
C VAL A 117 -4.38 18.63 2.61
N THR A 118 -5.10 19.24 3.56
CA THR A 118 -5.80 20.52 3.36
C THR A 118 -4.93 21.75 3.61
N GLU A 119 -3.70 21.58 4.11
CA GLU A 119 -2.77 22.69 4.27
C GLU A 119 -2.33 23.21 2.88
N GLU A 120 -2.08 24.51 2.78
CA GLU A 120 -1.70 25.12 1.50
C GLU A 120 -0.36 24.54 1.00
N SER A 121 -0.44 23.68 -0.02
CA SER A 121 0.70 23.31 -0.83
C SER A 121 0.82 24.27 -2.02
N SER A 122 2.05 24.68 -2.32
CA SER A 122 2.35 25.46 -3.52
C SER A 122 2.26 24.64 -4.81
N VAL A 123 2.13 23.31 -4.70
CA VAL A 123 2.19 22.36 -5.83
C VAL A 123 0.82 21.77 -6.14
N CYS A 124 0.00 21.46 -5.14
CA CYS A 124 -1.33 20.89 -5.35
C CYS A 124 -2.33 21.48 -4.34
N ARG A 125 -3.55 21.77 -4.78
CA ARG A 125 -4.65 22.20 -3.92
C ARG A 125 -5.76 21.16 -3.96
N VAL A 126 -6.46 21.00 -2.85
CA VAL A 126 -7.63 20.12 -2.76
C VAL A 126 -8.64 20.51 -3.85
N GLY A 127 -9.05 19.52 -4.66
CA GLY A 127 -9.99 19.71 -5.77
C GLY A 127 -9.36 19.98 -7.14
N CYS A 128 -8.03 20.09 -7.23
CA CYS A 128 -7.32 20.16 -8.51
C CYS A 128 -6.90 18.76 -9.00
N ASP A 129 -6.74 18.61 -10.32
CA ASP A 129 -6.13 17.43 -10.90
C ASP A 129 -4.60 17.52 -10.74
N CYS A 130 -4.08 16.77 -9.78
CA CYS A 130 -2.69 16.80 -9.36
C CYS A 130 -1.98 15.47 -9.62
N ASP A 131 -2.59 14.57 -10.39
CA ASP A 131 -2.08 13.23 -10.68
C ASP A 131 -0.66 13.28 -11.25
N HIS A 132 -0.38 14.19 -12.20
CA HIS A 132 0.92 14.35 -12.83
C HIS A 132 2.00 14.74 -11.82
N PHE A 133 1.69 15.55 -10.81
CA PHE A 133 2.65 15.92 -9.77
C PHE A 133 3.07 14.70 -8.94
N LEU A 134 2.19 13.71 -8.73
CA LEU A 134 2.55 12.47 -8.03
C LEU A 134 3.58 11.66 -8.82
N TYR A 135 3.50 11.68 -10.15
CA TYR A 135 4.42 10.96 -11.03
C TYR A 135 5.73 11.73 -11.30
N GLU A 136 5.72 13.06 -11.21
CA GLU A 136 6.90 13.91 -11.43
C GLU A 136 7.67 14.25 -10.14
N ALA A 137 7.06 14.06 -8.97
CA ALA A 137 7.68 14.37 -7.69
C ALA A 137 8.93 13.51 -7.42
N VAL A 138 10.09 14.17 -7.34
CA VAL A 138 11.33 13.53 -6.89
C VAL A 138 11.38 13.52 -5.36
N ALA A 139 10.80 12.49 -4.75
CA ALA A 139 10.84 12.28 -3.30
C ALA A 139 12.22 11.80 -2.77
N THR A 140 13.21 11.60 -3.64
CA THR A 140 14.51 11.04 -3.26
C THR A 140 15.43 12.12 -2.66
N SER A 141 15.69 12.05 -1.35
CA SER A 141 16.65 12.89 -0.64
C SER A 141 17.95 12.13 -0.29
N ALA A 142 18.98 12.84 0.17
CA ALA A 142 20.19 12.20 0.69
C ALA A 142 19.90 11.34 1.93
N GLN A 143 18.99 11.82 2.77
CA GLN A 143 18.52 11.15 3.99
C GLN A 143 17.75 9.87 3.65
N ASN A 144 16.84 9.92 2.67
CA ASN A 144 16.09 8.72 2.22
C ASN A 144 17.04 7.66 1.64
N ARG A 145 18.06 8.06 0.89
CA ARG A 145 19.09 7.13 0.38
C ARG A 145 19.92 6.51 1.50
N ALA A 146 20.30 7.30 2.50
CA ALA A 146 21.05 6.81 3.66
C ALA A 146 20.22 5.79 4.45
N LEU A 147 18.94 6.11 4.72
CA LEU A 147 18.01 5.21 5.40
C LEU A 147 17.79 3.92 4.61
N ALA A 148 17.56 3.99 3.29
CA ALA A 148 17.39 2.81 2.46
C ALA A 148 18.62 1.89 2.49
N ARG A 149 19.83 2.47 2.50
CA ARG A 149 21.08 1.71 2.65
C ARG A 149 21.19 1.04 4.01
N ASP A 150 20.81 1.74 5.08
CA ASP A 150 20.86 1.24 6.45
C ASP A 150 19.87 0.08 6.66
N VAL A 151 18.63 0.23 6.19
CA VAL A 151 17.61 -0.84 6.20
C VAL A 151 18.08 -2.04 5.40
N ALA A 152 18.64 -1.84 4.20
CA ALA A 152 19.18 -2.92 3.38
C ALA A 152 20.33 -3.67 4.07
N ALA A 153 21.27 -2.94 4.69
CA ALA A 153 22.38 -3.54 5.43
C ALA A 153 21.90 -4.30 6.68
N SER A 154 20.94 -3.75 7.42
CA SER A 154 20.41 -4.31 8.66
C SER A 154 19.45 -5.49 8.47
N SER A 155 18.88 -5.63 7.27
CA SER A 155 17.96 -6.73 6.91
C SER A 155 18.66 -7.97 6.35
N ALA A 156 19.96 -7.88 6.02
CA ALA A 156 20.72 -9.02 5.53
C ALA A 156 20.95 -10.06 6.64
N VAL A 157 20.50 -11.30 6.42
CA VAL A 157 20.63 -12.38 7.41
C VAL A 157 21.81 -13.29 7.06
N LEU A 158 22.78 -13.37 7.96
CA LEU A 158 23.91 -14.29 7.86
C LEU A 158 23.48 -15.70 8.28
N LEU A 159 23.09 -16.53 7.31
CA LEU A 159 22.64 -17.91 7.58
C LEU A 159 23.78 -18.85 7.99
N LYS A 160 24.99 -18.62 7.46
CA LYS A 160 26.16 -19.47 7.69
C LYS A 160 27.45 -18.66 7.61
N ASN A 161 28.35 -18.87 8.58
CA ASN A 161 29.71 -18.31 8.58
C ASN A 161 30.69 -19.31 9.23
N GLU A 162 31.49 -19.99 8.41
CA GLU A 162 32.49 -20.95 8.89
C GLU A 162 33.89 -20.34 8.84
N GLY A 163 34.62 -20.47 9.95
CA GLY A 163 35.99 -19.94 10.08
C GLY A 163 36.05 -18.41 9.92
N PRO A 164 37.23 -17.87 9.55
CA PRO A 164 37.42 -16.44 9.37
C PRO A 164 37.05 -15.95 7.97
N THR A 165 35.88 -16.37 7.44
CA THR A 165 35.44 -16.03 6.08
C THR A 165 34.88 -14.61 6.01
N LEU A 166 33.90 -14.28 6.86
CA LEU A 166 33.39 -12.93 7.04
C LEU A 166 33.83 -12.36 8.39
N PRO A 167 34.20 -11.06 8.45
CA PRO A 167 34.19 -10.07 7.36
C PRO A 167 35.35 -10.25 6.36
N ILE A 168 35.10 -9.89 5.09
CA ILE A 168 36.12 -9.93 4.03
C ILE A 168 37.22 -8.89 4.35
N LYS A 169 38.49 -9.33 4.34
CA LYS A 169 39.63 -8.43 4.58
C LYS A 169 39.89 -7.55 3.37
N ALA A 170 40.41 -6.34 3.62
CA ALA A 170 40.86 -5.44 2.56
C ALA A 170 41.88 -6.14 1.64
N SER A 171 41.86 -5.78 0.35
CA SER A 171 42.73 -6.35 -0.69
C SER A 171 42.55 -7.85 -0.98
N THR A 172 41.50 -8.49 -0.45
CA THR A 172 41.13 -9.86 -0.85
C THR A 172 40.76 -9.88 -2.33
N ARG A 173 41.31 -10.83 -3.10
CA ARG A 173 40.91 -11.05 -4.49
C ARG A 173 39.55 -11.76 -4.49
N VAL A 174 38.52 -11.08 -4.99
CA VAL A 174 37.14 -11.59 -5.03
C VAL A 174 36.78 -12.02 -6.45
N ALA A 175 36.18 -13.21 -6.57
CA ALA A 175 35.51 -13.64 -7.80
C ALA A 175 33.99 -13.53 -7.61
N LEU A 176 33.30 -12.93 -8.58
CA LEU A 176 31.84 -12.84 -8.61
C LEU A 176 31.29 -13.87 -9.60
N VAL A 177 30.35 -14.69 -9.16
CA VAL A 177 29.78 -15.79 -9.94
C VAL A 177 28.25 -15.72 -9.90
N GLY A 178 27.62 -15.66 -11.07
CA GLY A 178 26.17 -15.61 -11.23
C GLY A 178 25.68 -14.33 -11.91
N SER A 179 24.56 -14.42 -12.64
CA SER A 179 23.96 -13.31 -13.38
C SER A 179 23.59 -12.12 -12.47
N ALA A 180 23.11 -12.42 -11.26
CA ALA A 180 22.70 -11.41 -10.27
C ALA A 180 23.82 -10.42 -9.92
N CYS A 181 25.10 -10.83 -10.03
CA CYS A 181 26.22 -9.99 -9.62
C CYS A 181 26.35 -8.69 -10.43
N SER A 182 25.94 -8.68 -11.69
CA SER A 182 26.06 -7.53 -12.60
C SER A 182 24.83 -7.29 -13.45
N THR A 183 23.66 -7.76 -13.01
CA THR A 183 22.42 -7.53 -13.76
C THR A 183 22.03 -6.04 -13.67
N PRO A 184 21.80 -5.37 -14.82
CA PRO A 184 21.33 -3.99 -14.82
C PRO A 184 19.86 -3.90 -14.39
N HIS A 185 19.51 -2.80 -13.72
CA HIS A 185 18.11 -2.45 -13.46
C HIS A 185 17.45 -1.93 -14.73
N HIS A 186 16.49 -2.71 -15.25
CA HIS A 186 15.86 -2.48 -16.54
C HIS A 186 14.36 -2.16 -16.44
N VAL A 187 13.73 -2.46 -15.32
CA VAL A 187 12.33 -2.07 -15.06
C VAL A 187 12.28 -0.61 -14.63
N ARG A 188 12.01 0.29 -15.58
CA ARG A 188 12.07 1.75 -15.37
C ARG A 188 10.74 2.48 -15.55
N THR A 189 9.69 1.77 -15.97
CA THR A 189 8.37 2.36 -16.20
C THR A 189 7.28 1.52 -15.55
N THR A 190 6.08 2.09 -15.46
CA THR A 190 4.90 1.42 -14.93
C THR A 190 4.07 0.72 -16.02
N ASP A 191 4.53 0.70 -17.28
CA ASP A 191 3.74 0.22 -18.42
C ASP A 191 3.55 -1.29 -18.42
N ASP A 192 4.58 -2.04 -18.03
CA ASP A 192 4.50 -3.48 -17.86
C ASP A 192 4.37 -3.84 -16.37
N TRP A 193 3.16 -4.24 -15.99
CA TRP A 193 2.83 -4.62 -14.62
C TRP A 193 3.41 -5.96 -14.17
N LYS A 194 3.85 -6.79 -15.10
CA LYS A 194 4.42 -8.11 -14.83
C LYS A 194 5.95 -8.09 -14.86
N ALA A 195 6.55 -7.01 -15.35
CA ALA A 195 7.99 -6.85 -15.38
C ALA A 195 8.57 -6.87 -13.97
N GLY A 196 9.68 -7.58 -13.81
CA GLY A 196 10.45 -7.67 -12.59
C GLY A 196 11.91 -7.95 -12.91
N ASP A 197 12.80 -7.59 -11.98
CA ASP A 197 14.23 -7.88 -12.04
C ASP A 197 14.76 -8.19 -10.62
N TYR A 198 16.07 -8.25 -10.44
CA TYR A 198 16.64 -8.55 -9.11
C TYR A 198 16.40 -7.45 -8.06
N TYR A 199 15.91 -6.27 -8.46
CA TYR A 199 15.68 -5.12 -7.59
C TYR A 199 14.19 -4.83 -7.39
N VAL A 200 13.33 -5.23 -8.32
CA VAL A 200 11.88 -4.98 -8.25
C VAL A 200 11.07 -6.21 -8.64
N MET A 201 9.99 -6.46 -7.90
CA MET A 201 8.99 -7.48 -8.24
C MET A 201 7.87 -6.86 -9.07
N GLY A 202 7.15 -7.69 -9.83
CA GLY A 202 5.93 -7.26 -10.53
C GLY A 202 4.75 -6.97 -9.60
N GLY A 203 3.73 -6.27 -10.10
CA GLY A 203 2.49 -5.95 -9.37
C GLY A 203 2.39 -4.50 -8.87
N SER A 204 1.31 -4.19 -8.13
CA SER A 204 0.96 -2.84 -7.67
C SER A 204 1.94 -2.28 -6.62
N GLY A 205 2.57 -3.15 -5.83
CA GLY A 205 3.50 -2.76 -4.77
C GLY A 205 4.92 -2.42 -5.23
N ARG A 206 5.17 -2.30 -6.55
CA ARG A 206 6.51 -2.03 -7.08
C ARG A 206 6.92 -0.57 -6.88
N VAL A 207 8.20 -0.35 -6.61
CA VAL A 207 8.80 0.99 -6.52
C VAL A 207 9.85 1.11 -7.62
N LEU A 208 9.75 2.14 -8.45
CA LEU A 208 10.72 2.41 -9.52
C LEU A 208 11.88 3.23 -8.96
N SER A 209 13.10 2.70 -9.07
CA SER A 209 14.31 3.41 -8.66
C SER A 209 14.98 4.03 -9.87
N SER A 210 15.38 5.31 -9.77
CA SER A 210 16.20 5.95 -10.80
C SER A 210 17.59 5.33 -10.92
N ARG A 211 18.07 4.65 -9.86
CA ARG A 211 19.34 3.95 -9.83
C ARG A 211 19.35 2.82 -8.79
N ALA A 212 19.51 1.60 -9.26
CA ALA A 212 19.92 0.47 -8.41
C ALA A 212 21.41 0.18 -8.62
N LEU A 213 22.13 -0.17 -7.55
CA LEU A 213 23.53 -0.57 -7.62
C LEU A 213 23.61 -2.09 -7.64
N SER A 214 24.31 -2.64 -8.63
CA SER A 214 24.64 -4.06 -8.65
C SER A 214 25.72 -4.42 -7.63
N ILE A 215 25.82 -5.70 -7.29
CA ILE A 215 26.88 -6.22 -6.41
C ILE A 215 28.26 -5.84 -6.95
N ARG A 216 28.46 -5.95 -8.27
CA ARG A 216 29.72 -5.61 -8.94
C ARG A 216 30.07 -4.13 -8.84
N GLU A 217 29.09 -3.22 -8.86
CA GLU A 217 29.35 -1.78 -8.72
C GLU A 217 29.62 -1.37 -7.27
N ALA A 218 29.15 -2.17 -6.30
CA ALA A 218 29.28 -1.87 -4.88
C ALA A 218 30.58 -2.42 -4.24
N LEU A 219 31.26 -3.37 -4.90
CA LEU A 219 32.55 -3.96 -4.50
C LEU A 219 33.73 -3.21 -5.11
#